data_AF-A0A7J8NPK2-F1
#
_entry.id   AF-A0A7J8NPK2-F1
#
_cell.length_a   1.000
_cell.length_b   1.000
_cell.length_c   1.000
_cell.angle_alpha   90.00
_cell.angle_beta   90.00
_cell.angle_gamma   90.00
#
_symmetry.space_group_name_H-M   'P 1'
#
loop_
_entity.id
_entity.type
_entity.pdbx_description
1 polymer ?
#
loop_
_entity_poly.entity_id
_entity_poly.type
_entity_poly.pdbx_seq_one_letter_code
_entity_poly.pdbx_strand_id
1 'polypeptide(L)'
;MVGEQWRPPEVSKVKINFDATFHKQSKKLCPGIMVKDSNGQLLNFKICLNKYIPTAFAVEALVFAQTTQFGLDLGIERFVIEGDSL
;
A
#
# COMPACT_ATOMS: atom_id res chain seq x y z
N MET A 1 -17.49 9.75 13.59
CA MET A 1 -16.03 9.57 13.43
C MET A 1 -15.61 10.40 12.24
N VAL A 2 -14.85 11.47 12.44
CA VAL A 2 -14.23 12.19 11.33
C VAL A 2 -13.06 11.32 10.92
N GLY A 3 -13.16 10.61 9.80
CA GLY A 3 -12.03 9.85 9.26
C GLY A 3 -10.87 10.79 8.99
N GLU A 4 -9.64 10.30 9.12
CA GLU A 4 -8.47 11.09 8.71
C GLU A 4 -8.61 11.44 7.22
N GLN A 5 -8.68 12.73 6.93
CA GLN A 5 -8.71 13.19 5.54
C GLN A 5 -7.35 12.91 4.92
N TRP A 6 -7.35 12.25 3.76
CA TRP A 6 -6.13 12.02 2.99
C TRP A 6 -5.40 13.35 2.77
N ARG A 7 -4.11 13.38 3.12
CA ARG A 7 -3.24 14.54 2.90
C ARG A 7 -2.27 14.26 1.76
N PRO A 8 -2.07 15.20 0.82
CA PRO A 8 -1.07 15.01 -0.22
C PRO A 8 0.35 14.96 0.38
N PRO A 9 1.29 14.26 -0.27
CA PRO A 9 2.71 14.36 0.05
C PRO A 9 3.26 15.75 -0.31
N GLU A 10 4.50 16.04 0.11
CA GLU A 10 5.25 17.19 -0.43
C GLU A 10 5.36 17.11 -1.95
N VAL A 11 5.44 18.27 -2.62
CA VAL A 11 5.48 18.38 -4.10
C VAL A 11 6.58 17.54 -4.75
N SER A 12 7.69 17.29 -4.06
CA SER A 12 8.81 16.48 -4.56
C SER A 12 8.72 14.98 -4.28
N LYS A 13 7.62 14.54 -3.67
CA LYS A 13 7.39 13.16 -3.21
C LYS A 13 6.13 12.58 -3.83
N VAL A 14 6.11 11.25 -3.92
CA VAL A 14 4.93 10.47 -4.27
C VAL A 14 4.38 9.81 -3.00
N LYS A 15 3.05 9.69 -2.88
CA LYS A 15 2.43 8.93 -1.79
C LYS A 15 1.96 7.58 -2.31
N ILE A 16 2.42 6.51 -1.67
CA ILE A 16 1.98 5.16 -1.94
C ILE A 16 1.07 4.72 -0.79
N ASN A 17 -0.23 4.67 -1.06
CA ASN A 17 -1.20 4.14 -0.13
C ASN A 17 -1.36 2.63 -0.36
N PHE A 18 -1.50 1.86 0.72
CA PHE A 18 -1.85 0.44 0.60
C PHE A 18 -2.93 0.05 1.62
N ASP A 19 -3.68 -0.98 1.28
CA ASP A 19 -4.59 -1.71 2.17
C ASP A 19 -4.58 -3.20 1.76
N ALA A 20 -5.03 -4.06 2.66
CA ALA A 20 -4.92 -5.50 2.56
C ALA A 20 -6.20 -6.20 3.01
N THR A 21 -6.87 -6.91 2.09
CA THR A 21 -7.94 -7.83 2.48
C THR A 21 -7.36 -9.22 2.78
N PHE A 22 -7.61 -9.74 3.98
CA PHE A 22 -7.19 -11.09 4.38
C PHE A 22 -8.37 -12.03 4.66
N HIS A 23 -8.39 -13.17 3.97
CA HIS A 23 -9.37 -14.23 4.19
C HIS A 23 -8.75 -15.39 5.01
N LYS A 24 -9.02 -15.38 6.32
CA LYS A 24 -8.46 -16.31 7.32
C LYS A 24 -8.63 -17.78 6.96
N GLN A 25 -9.81 -18.22 6.54
CA GLN A 25 -10.11 -19.63 6.26
C GLN A 25 -9.25 -20.17 5.11
N SER A 26 -9.08 -19.38 4.05
CA SER A 26 -8.26 -19.78 2.90
C SER A 26 -6.80 -19.34 2.99
N LYS A 27 -6.41 -18.60 4.03
CA LYS A 27 -5.09 -17.97 4.19
C LYS A 27 -4.65 -17.18 2.95
N LYS A 28 -5.61 -16.46 2.33
CA LYS A 28 -5.38 -15.65 1.13
C LYS A 28 -5.39 -14.18 1.50
N LEU A 29 -4.51 -13.43 0.85
CA LEU A 29 -4.33 -12.00 1.01
C LEU A 29 -4.42 -11.34 -0.36
N CYS A 30 -5.18 -10.26 -0.46
CA CYS A 30 -5.22 -9.41 -1.63
C CYS A 30 -4.87 -7.96 -1.24
N PRO A 31 -3.64 -7.48 -1.49
CA PRO A 31 -3.30 -6.08 -1.31
C PRO A 31 -3.83 -5.23 -2.45
N GLY A 32 -4.30 -4.02 -2.12
CA GLY A 32 -4.50 -2.93 -3.05
C GLY A 32 -3.48 -1.83 -2.77
N ILE A 33 -2.71 -1.44 -3.78
CA ILE A 33 -1.68 -0.40 -3.69
C ILE A 33 -2.01 0.71 -4.70
N MET A 34 -1.97 1.96 -4.26
CA MET A 34 -2.18 3.15 -5.08
C MET A 34 -1.02 4.12 -4.96
N VAL A 35 -0.52 4.61 -6.08
CA VAL A 35 0.59 5.55 -6.17
C VAL A 35 0.04 6.89 -6.67
N LYS A 36 0.11 7.94 -5.85
CA LYS A 36 -0.44 9.28 -6.15
C LYS A 36 0.61 10.37 -6.04
N ASP A 37 0.56 11.34 -6.94
CA ASP A 37 1.38 12.56 -6.85
C ASP A 37 0.86 13.52 -5.76
N SER A 38 1.55 14.66 -5.60
CA SER A 38 1.16 15.72 -4.65
C SER A 38 -0.16 16.42 -4.98
N ASN A 39 -0.66 16.29 -6.22
CA ASN A 39 -1.96 16.79 -6.64
C ASN A 39 -3.08 15.76 -6.42
N GLY A 40 -2.75 14.56 -5.94
CA GLY A 40 -3.68 13.45 -5.79
C GLY A 40 -3.97 12.70 -7.08
N GLN A 41 -3.23 12.95 -8.17
CA GLN A 41 -3.38 12.22 -9.42
C GLN A 41 -2.80 10.80 -9.27
N LEU A 42 -3.56 9.81 -9.72
CA LEU A 42 -3.13 8.42 -9.72
C LEU A 42 -2.07 8.22 -10.81
N LEU A 43 -0.85 7.88 -10.40
CA LEU A 43 0.27 7.59 -11.30
C LEU A 43 0.32 6.10 -11.64
N ASN A 44 0.05 5.24 -10.67
CA ASN A 44 0.05 3.78 -10.85
C ASN A 44 -0.75 3.07 -9.75
N PHE A 45 -1.08 1.80 -9.96
CA PHE A 45 -1.71 0.95 -8.96
C PHE A 45 -1.30 -0.51 -9.13
N LYS A 46 -1.44 -1.30 -8.07
CA LYS A 46 -1.17 -2.73 -8.10
C LYS A 46 -2.17 -3.48 -7.25
N ILE A 47 -2.66 -4.60 -7.78
CA ILE A 47 -3.48 -5.57 -7.04
C ILE A 47 -2.80 -6.92 -7.20
N CYS A 48 -2.62 -7.65 -6.09
CA CYS A 48 -1.92 -8.94 -6.10
C CYS A 48 -2.68 -9.96 -5.27
N LEU A 49 -2.59 -11.24 -5.60
CA LEU A 49 -3.14 -12.31 -4.77
C LEU A 49 -1.99 -13.11 -4.17
N ASN A 50 -1.81 -12.99 -2.87
CA ASN A 50 -0.87 -13.78 -2.08
C ASN A 50 -1.61 -14.96 -1.42
N LYS A 51 -0.94 -16.10 -1.31
CA LYS A 51 -1.48 -17.33 -0.69
C LYS A 51 -0.59 -17.77 0.46
N TYR A 52 -1.16 -18.57 1.36
CA TYR A 52 -0.46 -19.22 2.47
C TYR A 52 0.08 -18.26 3.54
N ILE A 53 -0.59 -17.13 3.77
CA ILE A 53 -0.16 -16.16 4.78
C ILE A 53 -0.64 -16.61 6.18
N PRO A 54 0.26 -16.72 7.17
CA PRO A 54 -0.05 -17.41 8.43
C PRO A 54 -0.89 -16.58 9.41
N THR A 55 -0.72 -15.25 9.43
CA THR A 55 -1.34 -14.35 10.41
C THR A 55 -1.70 -13.00 9.78
N ALA A 56 -2.63 -12.27 10.39
CA ALA A 56 -2.96 -10.90 9.97
C ALA A 56 -1.78 -9.93 10.16
N PHE A 57 -0.94 -10.14 11.18
CA PHE A 57 0.30 -9.37 11.33
C PHE A 57 1.27 -9.60 10.16
N ALA A 58 1.45 -10.87 9.75
CA ALA A 58 2.29 -11.20 8.60
C ALA A 58 1.72 -10.67 7.27
N VAL A 59 0.40 -10.48 7.18
CA VAL A 59 -0.24 -9.82 6.04
C VAL A 59 0.27 -8.40 5.89
N GLU A 60 0.19 -7.59 6.95
CA GLU A 60 0.57 -6.17 6.89
C GLU A 60 2.05 -5.98 6.59
N ALA A 61 2.91 -6.73 7.28
CA ALA A 61 4.35 -6.69 7.03
C ALA A 61 4.69 -7.07 5.58
N LEU A 62 4.00 -8.08 5.02
CA LEU A 62 4.18 -8.48 3.63
C LEU A 62 3.66 -7.41 2.66
N VAL A 63 2.51 -6.81 2.92
CA VAL A 63 1.94 -5.78 2.04
C VAL A 63 2.82 -4.54 2.04
N PHE A 64 3.32 -4.13 3.21
CA PHE A 64 4.26 -3.02 3.32
C PHE A 64 5.54 -3.29 2.50
N ALA A 65 6.10 -4.50 2.61
CA ALA A 65 7.27 -4.89 1.83
C ALA A 65 6.99 -4.90 0.31
N GLN A 66 5.85 -5.43 -0.11
CA GLN A 66 5.42 -5.43 -1.52
C GLN A 66 5.18 -4.03 -2.05
N THR A 67 4.64 -3.14 -1.22
CA THR A 67 4.42 -1.73 -1.54
C THR A 67 5.73 -0.98 -1.70
N THR A 68 6.68 -1.23 -0.81
CA THR A 68 8.03 -0.69 -0.88
C THR A 68 8.73 -1.14 -2.16
N GLN A 69 8.73 -2.44 -2.44
CA GLN A 69 9.34 -2.99 -3.65
C GLN A 69 8.67 -2.42 -4.91
N PHE A 70 7.35 -2.29 -4.92
CA PHE A 70 6.64 -1.69 -6.06
C PHE A 70 7.05 -0.23 -6.30
N GLY A 71 7.24 0.58 -5.25
CA GLY A 71 7.78 1.93 -5.39
C GLY A 71 9.17 1.96 -6.02
N LEU A 72 10.04 1.02 -5.62
CA LEU A 72 11.39 0.86 -6.19
C LEU A 72 11.35 0.40 -7.66
N ASP A 73 10.48 -0.57 -7.98
CA ASP A 73 10.30 -1.09 -9.35
C ASP A 73 9.82 -0.01 -10.33
N LEU A 74 9.07 0.98 -9.83
CA LEU A 74 8.63 2.14 -10.60
C LEU A 74 9.71 3.22 -10.76
N GLY A 75 10.90 3.04 -10.16
CA GLY A 75 12.00 4.00 -10.22
C GLY A 75 11.71 5.29 -9.42
N ILE A 76 10.82 5.24 -8.43
CA ILE A 76 10.46 6.41 -7.62
C ILE A 76 11.53 6.63 -6.54
N GLU A 77 12.26 7.74 -6.64
CA GLU A 77 13.36 8.04 -5.72
C GLU A 77 12.88 8.54 -4.35
N ARG A 78 11.74 9.26 -4.32
CA ARG A 78 11.22 9.92 -3.12
C ARG A 78 9.74 9.61 -2.94
N PHE A 79 9.42 8.75 -1.99
CA PHE A 79 8.05 8.42 -1.67
C PHE A 79 7.79 8.32 -0.17
N VAL A 80 6.52 8.47 0.20
CA VAL A 80 5.98 8.19 1.53
C VAL A 80 4.99 7.03 1.39
N ILE A 81 5.12 6.02 2.24
CA ILE A 81 4.17 4.90 2.31
C ILE A 81 3.21 5.15 3.47
N GLU A 82 1.92 4.92 3.24
CA GLU A 82 0.88 5.07 4.25
C GLU A 82 -0.13 3.91 4.14
N GLY A 83 -0.32 3.18 5.25
CA GLY A 83 -1.37 2.17 5.43
C GLY A 83 -2.21 2.52 6.65
N ASP A 84 -3.38 1.89 6.78
CA ASP A 84 -4.33 2.10 7.88
C ASP A 84 -4.12 1.15 9.07
N SER A 85 -3.12 0.26 8.97
CA SER A 85 -2.80 -0.80 9.92
C SER A 85 -1.43 -0.57 10.56
N LEU A 86 -1.32 -0.85 11.87
CA LEU A 86 -0.11 -0.70 12.71
C LEU A 86 0.81 -1.93 12.67
#